data_AF-A0A0N5CDY7-F1
#
_entry.id   AF-A0A0N5CDY7-F1
#
_cell.length_a   1.000
_cell.length_b   1.000
_cell.length_c   1.000
_cell.angle_alpha   90.00
_cell.angle_beta   90.00
_cell.angle_gamma   90.00
#
_symmetry.space_group_name_H-M   'P 1'
#
loop_
_entity.id
_entity.type
_entity.pdbx_description
1 polymer ?
#
loop_
_entity_poly.entity_id
_entity_poly.type
_entity_poly.pdbx_seq_one_letter_code
_entity_poly.pdbx_strand_id
1 'polypeptide(L)'
;MLQNEETNLEATKDATEILEEIAERVLSKGTRKNNKKRKNKFRKRSKLFEGDIVLTPRQAKKVIMDVAERATNAGIDISDVVNETQIRTKRKIDNTTILQWKFPILYYVDPKVNASKIDIALRSIESETCIRFKKVDREMQDQPGLLYYDDGDCYSSIGRLYEQQFQPISISGICDTIGTIIHETMHALGSHHEQSRADRNDYLTIFMSNVEEGFENNFFKTDFSETISYGIPYDYGSDMHYRTNAFSKNGEPTMLPTDPLYKKTIGMDAGLTFLDAKILNEHHCQHKCIRPIKCYNGGYRNPNDCFSCKCIAGFEGSDCSKMPDDSMECGDAVRKVSKNKTVRLYSRGKGNCIYHIKSETNSTLKITLTEIVYFPGFKSTCVLENSLEIKYYNDKSLTGALFCLSEKNRTIVSQGDHVIVHHRSTQGTNFMLMQFENVKN
;
A
#
# COMPACT_ATOMS: atom_id res chain seq x y z
N MET A 1 14.07 20.73 17.11
CA MET A 1 13.22 19.57 16.79
C MET A 1 11.76 19.81 17.15
N LEU A 2 11.40 19.96 18.44
CA LEU A 2 9.99 20.05 18.89
C LEU A 2 9.16 21.16 18.20
N GLN A 3 9.72 22.34 17.97
CA GLN A 3 8.94 23.49 17.45
C GLN A 3 8.46 23.31 15.99
N ASN A 4 9.25 22.67 15.12
CA ASN A 4 8.85 22.43 13.73
C ASN A 4 7.83 21.29 13.64
N GLU A 5 8.00 20.25 14.46
CA GLU A 5 7.05 19.14 14.50
C GLU A 5 5.70 19.55 15.09
N GLU A 6 5.71 20.33 16.18
CA GLU A 6 4.51 20.92 16.77
C GLU A 6 3.77 21.81 15.76
N THR A 7 4.51 22.57 14.94
CA THR A 7 3.94 23.37 13.85
C THR A 7 3.28 22.51 12.78
N ASN A 8 3.90 21.40 12.39
CA ASN A 8 3.32 20.47 11.40
C ASN A 8 2.09 19.75 11.96
N LEU A 9 2.14 19.30 13.22
CA LEU A 9 0.99 18.69 13.90
C LEU A 9 -0.19 19.65 14.00
N GLU A 10 0.03 20.91 14.36
CA GLU A 10 -1.04 21.91 14.41
C GLU A 10 -1.58 22.21 13.00
N ALA A 11 -0.71 22.34 12.00
CA ALA A 11 -1.13 22.53 10.61
C ALA A 11 -1.94 21.33 10.06
N THR A 12 -1.57 20.12 10.45
CA THR A 12 -2.29 18.89 10.11
C THR A 12 -3.68 18.92 10.72
N LYS A 13 -3.76 19.22 12.02
CA LYS A 13 -5.02 19.32 12.77
C LYS A 13 -5.96 20.39 12.21
N ASP A 14 -5.43 21.57 11.88
CA ASP A 14 -6.21 22.64 11.26
C ASP A 14 -6.74 22.20 9.88
N ALA A 15 -5.90 21.51 9.10
CA ALA A 15 -6.32 21.00 7.79
C ALA A 15 -7.38 19.91 7.89
N THR A 16 -7.24 18.95 8.80
CA THR A 16 -8.26 17.92 9.00
C THR A 16 -9.58 18.52 9.44
N GLU A 17 -9.59 19.53 10.32
CA GLU A 17 -10.82 20.22 10.72
C GLU A 17 -11.52 20.90 9.53
N ILE A 18 -10.76 21.56 8.66
CA ILE A 18 -11.31 22.18 7.44
C ILE A 18 -11.86 21.10 6.48
N LEU A 19 -11.12 20.01 6.29
CA LEU A 19 -11.52 18.91 5.40
C LEU A 19 -12.76 18.18 5.91
N GLU A 20 -12.90 18.01 7.22
CA GLU A 20 -14.11 17.50 7.87
C GLU A 20 -15.32 18.41 7.56
N GLU A 21 -15.18 19.74 7.70
CA GLU A 21 -16.26 20.68 7.37
C GLU A 21 -16.63 20.63 5.87
N ILE A 22 -15.66 20.46 4.97
CA ILE A 22 -15.93 20.24 3.54
C ILE A 22 -16.65 18.90 3.33
N ALA A 23 -16.22 17.82 4.00
CA ALA A 23 -16.83 16.50 3.89
C ALA A 23 -18.30 16.50 4.30
N GLU A 24 -18.64 17.17 5.41
CA GLU A 24 -20.03 17.31 5.85
C GLU A 24 -20.90 17.95 4.76
N ARG A 25 -20.39 18.95 4.03
CA ARG A 25 -21.12 19.64 2.95
C ARG A 25 -21.30 18.79 1.70
N VAL A 26 -20.25 18.06 1.33
CA VAL A 26 -20.30 17.13 0.20
C VAL A 26 -21.36 16.06 0.47
N LEU A 27 -21.37 15.49 1.67
CA LEU A 27 -22.33 14.47 2.08
C LEU A 27 -23.76 15.01 2.22
N SER A 28 -23.93 16.27 2.62
CA SER A 28 -25.25 16.92 2.72
C SER A 28 -25.78 17.49 1.39
N LYS A 29 -25.07 17.28 0.27
CA LYS A 29 -25.35 17.91 -1.04
C LYS A 29 -25.49 19.43 -0.96
N GLY A 30 -24.63 20.08 -0.17
CA GLY A 30 -24.60 21.54 -0.01
C GLY A 30 -25.68 22.12 0.92
N THR A 31 -26.46 21.30 1.62
CA THR A 31 -27.43 21.81 2.61
C THR A 31 -26.73 22.17 3.93
N ARG A 32 -26.89 23.42 4.40
CA ARG A 32 -26.42 23.89 5.71
C ARG A 32 -27.19 23.18 6.84
N LYS A 33 -26.54 22.28 7.58
CA LYS A 33 -27.08 21.77 8.86
C LYS A 33 -26.47 22.55 10.04
N ASN A 34 -27.34 23.18 10.83
CA ASN A 34 -26.95 23.93 12.03
C ASN A 34 -26.64 22.95 13.18
N ASN A 35 -25.38 22.57 13.39
CA ASN A 35 -25.01 21.57 14.40
C ASN A 35 -23.97 22.08 15.43
N LYS A 36 -24.30 23.19 16.12
CA LYS A 36 -23.53 23.68 17.29
C LYS A 36 -23.34 22.63 18.41
N LYS A 37 -24.17 21.58 18.49
CA LYS A 37 -24.03 20.46 19.45
C LYS A 37 -23.00 19.39 19.04
N ARG A 38 -22.57 19.32 17.77
CA ARG A 38 -21.59 18.34 17.28
C ARG A 38 -20.14 18.68 17.64
N LYS A 39 -19.74 19.96 17.58
CA LYS A 39 -18.34 20.43 17.78
C LYS A 39 -17.69 20.02 19.12
N ASN A 40 -18.46 19.71 20.17
CA ASN A 40 -17.92 19.35 21.49
C ASN A 40 -17.59 17.85 21.67
N LYS A 41 -18.04 16.94 20.79
CA LYS A 41 -17.79 15.49 20.93
C LYS A 41 -16.49 15.01 20.26
N PHE A 42 -15.96 15.78 19.31
CA PHE A 42 -14.84 15.40 18.42
C PHE A 42 -13.44 15.71 18.94
N ARG A 43 -13.32 16.35 20.10
CA ARG A 43 -12.07 16.98 20.57
C ARG A 43 -10.99 16.00 21.09
N LYS A 44 -11.17 14.68 20.92
CA LYS A 44 -10.37 13.63 21.59
C LYS A 44 -9.82 12.53 20.67
N ARG A 45 -9.87 12.72 19.35
CA ARG A 45 -9.45 11.71 18.35
C ARG A 45 -8.19 12.17 17.62
N SER A 46 -7.38 11.22 17.15
CA SER A 46 -6.20 11.50 16.33
C SER A 46 -6.63 12.36 15.13
N LYS A 47 -5.98 13.53 14.97
CA LYS A 47 -6.25 14.51 13.91
C LYS A 47 -5.14 14.51 12.87
N LEU A 48 -4.59 13.34 12.61
CA LEU A 48 -3.64 13.12 11.55
C LEU A 48 -4.40 13.04 10.23
N PHE A 49 -3.76 13.54 9.17
CA PHE A 49 -4.32 13.42 7.83
C PHE A 49 -4.30 11.94 7.43
N GLU A 50 -5.41 11.41 6.92
CA GLU A 50 -5.48 9.98 6.58
C GLU A 50 -5.02 9.09 7.77
N GLY A 51 -5.32 9.49 9.00
CA GLY A 51 -5.10 8.67 10.21
C GLY A 51 -3.69 8.59 10.75
N ASP A 52 -2.65 8.67 9.91
CA ASP A 52 -1.24 8.43 10.26
C ASP A 52 -0.25 9.36 9.52
N ILE A 53 -0.73 10.37 8.79
CA ILE A 53 0.14 11.33 8.10
C ILE A 53 0.17 12.69 8.81
N VAL A 54 1.40 13.16 9.07
CA VAL A 54 1.68 14.54 9.46
C VAL A 54 1.99 15.36 8.22
N LEU A 55 1.25 16.46 8.02
CA LEU A 55 1.41 17.39 6.91
C LEU A 55 2.22 18.62 7.35
N THR A 56 3.13 19.06 6.50
CA THR A 56 3.67 20.43 6.60
C THR A 56 2.57 21.45 6.31
N PRO A 57 2.70 22.72 6.77
CA PRO A 57 1.77 23.79 6.43
C PRO A 57 1.52 23.95 4.91
N ARG A 58 2.54 23.68 4.09
CA ARG A 58 2.44 23.72 2.63
C ARG A 58 1.61 22.56 2.08
N GLN A 59 1.88 21.33 2.54
CA GLN A 59 1.10 20.15 2.14
C GLN A 59 -0.36 20.28 2.59
N ALA A 60 -0.60 20.68 3.84
CA ALA A 60 -1.91 20.97 4.40
C ALA A 60 -2.71 21.94 3.52
N LYS A 61 -2.11 23.08 3.16
CA LYS A 61 -2.74 24.05 2.26
C LYS A 61 -3.08 23.45 0.89
N LYS A 62 -2.18 22.65 0.31
CA LYS A 62 -2.39 22.02 -1.00
C LYS A 62 -3.57 21.04 -0.96
N VAL A 63 -3.65 20.18 0.06
CA VAL A 63 -4.78 19.24 0.24
C VAL A 63 -6.11 20.00 0.30
N ILE A 64 -6.17 21.05 1.14
CA ILE A 64 -7.39 21.86 1.29
C ILE A 64 -7.80 22.44 -0.07
N MET A 65 -6.84 23.00 -0.83
CA MET A 65 -7.11 23.58 -2.13
C MET A 65 -7.63 22.55 -3.14
N ASP A 66 -7.01 21.37 -3.24
CA ASP A 66 -7.39 20.32 -4.19
C ASP A 66 -8.78 19.73 -3.89
N VAL A 67 -9.11 19.60 -2.60
CA VAL A 67 -10.45 19.15 -2.16
C VAL A 67 -11.49 20.24 -2.36
N ALA A 68 -11.15 21.49 -2.07
CA ALA A 68 -12.01 22.65 -2.24
C ALA A 68 -12.38 22.88 -3.73
N GLU A 69 -11.40 22.79 -4.62
CA GLU A 69 -11.61 22.88 -6.07
C GLU A 69 -12.59 21.81 -6.54
N ARG A 70 -12.45 20.56 -6.08
CA ARG A 70 -13.36 19.47 -6.45
C ARG A 70 -14.77 19.66 -5.92
N ALA A 71 -14.93 20.11 -4.67
CA ALA A 71 -16.24 20.42 -4.13
C ALA A 71 -16.92 21.54 -4.93
N THR A 72 -16.17 22.59 -5.29
CA THR A 72 -16.65 23.71 -6.10
C THR A 72 -17.04 23.25 -7.52
N ASN A 73 -16.22 22.43 -8.16
CA ASN A 73 -16.51 21.85 -9.48
C ASN A 73 -17.72 20.92 -9.47
N ALA A 74 -18.03 20.30 -8.32
CA ALA A 74 -19.25 19.54 -8.10
C ALA A 74 -20.48 20.41 -7.75
N GLY A 75 -20.34 21.75 -7.77
CA GLY A 75 -21.42 22.70 -7.50
C GLY A 75 -21.72 22.91 -6.01
N ILE A 76 -20.81 22.55 -5.11
CA ILE A 76 -20.99 22.69 -3.66
C ILE A 76 -20.35 24.01 -3.21
N ASP A 77 -21.14 24.87 -2.56
CA ASP A 77 -20.64 26.12 -1.97
C ASP A 77 -19.85 25.86 -0.68
N ILE A 78 -18.58 26.26 -0.69
CA ILE A 78 -17.62 26.14 0.42
C ILE A 78 -16.94 27.47 0.77
N SER A 79 -17.46 28.59 0.26
CA SER A 79 -16.84 29.92 0.36
C SER A 79 -16.70 30.44 1.80
N ASP A 80 -17.54 29.98 2.73
CA ASP A 80 -17.51 30.28 4.16
C ASP A 80 -16.68 29.28 4.99
N VAL A 81 -16.17 28.19 4.39
CA VAL A 81 -15.24 27.24 5.04
C VAL A 81 -13.80 27.58 4.69
N VAL A 82 -13.55 27.94 3.43
CA VAL A 82 -12.21 28.23 2.94
C VAL A 82 -12.12 29.72 2.62
N ASN A 83 -11.45 30.50 3.49
CA ASN A 83 -11.30 31.95 3.30
C ASN A 83 -10.44 32.27 2.06
N GLU A 84 -10.79 33.32 1.30
CA GLU A 84 -10.01 33.78 0.12
C GLU A 84 -8.52 34.04 0.42
N THR A 85 -8.19 34.41 1.66
CA THR A 85 -6.80 34.61 2.13
C THR A 85 -6.00 33.31 2.24
N GLN A 86 -6.66 32.16 2.44
CA GLN A 86 -6.03 30.83 2.37
C GLN A 86 -5.84 30.37 0.91
N ILE A 87 -6.72 30.80 -0.01
CA ILE A 87 -6.75 30.38 -1.43
C ILE A 87 -5.76 31.17 -2.31
N ARG A 88 -5.40 32.42 -1.94
CA ARG A 88 -4.65 33.31 -2.82
C ARG A 88 -3.12 33.20 -2.67
N THR A 89 -2.50 32.27 -3.39
CA THR A 89 -1.10 32.42 -3.83
C THR A 89 -1.09 32.80 -5.30
N LYS A 90 -0.62 34.02 -5.62
CA LYS A 90 -0.44 34.49 -7.00
C LYS A 90 0.40 33.47 -7.76
N ARG A 91 -0.16 32.89 -8.82
CA ARG A 91 0.54 32.02 -9.78
C ARG A 91 1.80 32.72 -10.29
N LYS A 92 2.94 32.35 -9.74
CA LYS A 92 4.28 32.56 -10.32
C LYS A 92 5.11 31.37 -9.85
N ILE A 93 5.21 30.38 -10.74
CA ILE A 93 6.19 29.28 -10.79
C ILE A 93 6.86 28.98 -9.45
N ASP A 94 6.45 27.89 -8.81
CA ASP A 94 7.11 27.41 -7.60
C ASP A 94 8.22 26.42 -7.99
N ASN A 95 9.46 26.90 -7.94
CA ASN A 95 10.69 26.15 -8.20
C ASN A 95 11.39 25.76 -6.88
N THR A 96 10.63 25.42 -5.83
CA THR A 96 11.20 25.01 -4.54
C THR A 96 11.34 23.51 -4.47
N THR A 97 12.58 23.07 -4.68
CA THR A 97 13.15 21.74 -4.47
C THR A 97 12.37 20.92 -3.43
N ILE A 98 11.62 19.91 -3.89
CA ILE A 98 11.23 18.79 -3.01
C ILE A 98 12.56 18.22 -2.51
N LEU A 99 12.83 18.33 -1.21
CA LEU A 99 14.07 17.83 -0.67
C LEU A 99 14.16 16.34 -0.99
N GLN A 100 15.20 15.94 -1.71
CA GLN A 100 15.45 14.53 -1.98
C GLN A 100 16.29 13.94 -0.87
N TRP A 101 16.01 12.69 -0.51
CA TRP A 101 16.90 11.93 0.36
C TRP A 101 18.23 11.69 -0.33
N LYS A 102 19.32 11.88 0.42
CA LYS A 102 20.66 11.44 0.02
C LYS A 102 20.96 10.13 0.74
N PHE A 103 21.60 9.20 0.04
CA PHE A 103 21.91 7.89 0.60
C PHE A 103 23.38 7.79 1.03
N PRO A 104 23.69 7.17 2.19
CA PRO A 104 22.73 6.58 3.12
C PRO A 104 21.97 7.62 3.97
N ILE A 105 20.69 7.36 4.23
CA ILE A 105 19.86 8.11 5.19
C ILE A 105 20.31 7.73 6.60
N LEU A 106 20.65 8.70 7.43
CA LEU A 106 20.95 8.43 8.84
C LEU A 106 19.67 8.07 9.59
N TYR A 107 19.73 7.11 10.51
CA TYR A 107 18.62 6.87 11.43
C TYR A 107 19.08 6.62 12.86
N TYR A 108 18.29 7.11 13.80
CA TYR A 108 18.45 6.90 15.23
C TYR A 108 17.16 6.26 15.75
N VAL A 109 17.30 5.33 16.70
CA VAL A 109 16.16 4.66 17.34
C VAL A 109 16.20 5.00 18.82
N ASP A 110 15.17 5.69 19.29
CA ASP A 110 14.99 5.99 20.71
C ASP A 110 14.93 4.68 21.53
N PRO A 111 15.50 4.63 22.75
CA PRO A 111 15.52 3.43 23.58
C PRO A 111 14.16 2.80 23.88
N LYS A 112 13.05 3.54 23.76
CA LYS A 112 11.69 3.01 23.94
C LYS A 112 11.19 2.18 22.76
N VAL A 113 11.80 2.33 21.59
CA VAL A 113 11.40 1.63 20.35
C VAL A 113 12.25 0.38 20.14
N ASN A 114 11.62 -0.68 19.61
CA ASN A 114 12.32 -1.93 19.31
C ASN A 114 13.28 -1.79 18.12
N ALA A 115 14.53 -1.46 18.41
CA ALA A 115 15.58 -1.25 17.44
C ALA A 115 15.83 -2.45 16.50
N SER A 116 15.64 -3.69 16.96
CA SER A 116 15.83 -4.88 16.12
C SER A 116 14.77 -4.96 15.02
N LYS A 117 13.53 -4.58 15.30
CA LYS A 117 12.46 -4.56 14.30
C LYS A 117 12.67 -3.45 13.27
N ILE A 118 13.10 -2.26 13.72
CA ILE A 118 13.50 -1.17 12.81
C ILE A 118 14.61 -1.65 11.87
N ASP A 119 15.66 -2.27 12.41
CA ASP A 119 16.78 -2.76 11.61
C ASP A 119 16.34 -3.82 10.57
N ILE A 120 15.38 -4.70 10.90
CA ILE A 120 14.84 -5.71 9.98
C ILE A 120 14.02 -5.03 8.87
N ALA A 121 13.12 -4.11 9.22
CA ALA A 121 12.29 -3.38 8.25
C ALA A 121 13.14 -2.58 7.25
N LEU A 122 14.12 -1.82 7.75
CA LEU A 122 15.03 -1.04 6.90
C LEU A 122 15.85 -1.94 5.97
N ARG A 123 16.37 -3.08 6.46
CA ARG A 123 17.07 -4.05 5.60
C ARG A 123 16.18 -4.64 4.50
N SER A 124 14.88 -4.83 4.78
CA SER A 124 13.92 -5.28 3.77
C SER A 124 13.77 -4.24 2.64
N ILE A 125 13.79 -2.94 2.97
CA ILE A 125 13.79 -1.87 1.97
C ILE A 125 15.13 -1.86 1.21
N GLU A 126 16.26 -2.04 1.88
CA GLU A 126 17.58 -2.05 1.22
C GLU A 126 17.77 -3.22 0.25
N SER A 127 17.19 -4.40 0.53
CA SER A 127 17.28 -5.57 -0.36
C SER A 127 16.47 -5.38 -1.65
N GLU A 128 15.40 -4.60 -1.57
CA GLU A 128 14.49 -4.35 -2.68
C GLU A 128 14.76 -3.05 -3.45
N THR A 129 15.51 -2.12 -2.86
CA THR A 129 15.70 -0.79 -3.44
C THR A 129 17.16 -0.32 -3.44
N CYS A 130 17.45 0.81 -4.09
CA CYS A 130 18.75 1.46 -3.97
C CYS A 130 18.94 2.26 -2.67
N ILE A 131 17.88 2.46 -1.90
CA ILE A 131 17.87 3.27 -0.68
C ILE A 131 18.79 2.59 0.33
N ARG A 132 19.56 3.37 1.07
CA ARG A 132 20.48 2.87 2.10
C ARG A 132 20.27 3.62 3.39
N PHE A 133 20.40 2.91 4.51
CA PHE A 133 20.26 3.45 5.85
C PHE A 133 21.55 3.26 6.64
N LYS A 134 21.85 4.21 7.51
CA LYS A 134 23.00 4.14 8.42
C LYS A 134 22.57 4.48 9.83
N LYS A 135 22.67 3.50 10.72
CA LYS A 135 22.37 3.68 12.13
C LYS A 135 23.39 4.62 12.79
N VAL A 136 22.90 5.49 13.66
CA VAL A 136 23.71 6.34 14.54
C VAL A 136 23.24 6.17 15.98
N ASP A 137 24.11 6.42 16.95
CA ASP A 137 23.81 6.24 18.38
C ASP A 137 23.07 7.44 19.00
N ARG A 138 22.91 8.52 18.24
CA ARG A 138 22.17 9.73 18.60
C ARG A 138 21.80 10.52 17.36
N GLU A 139 20.85 11.43 17.50
CA GLU A 139 20.57 12.44 16.47
C GLU A 139 21.82 13.28 16.18
N MET A 140 22.14 13.43 14.90
CA MET A 140 23.28 14.24 14.45
C MET A 140 22.82 15.68 14.22
N GLN A 141 23.54 16.63 14.81
CA GLN A 141 23.32 18.05 14.54
C GLN A 141 23.66 18.39 13.08
N ASP A 142 22.88 19.31 12.51
CA ASP A 142 23.05 19.85 11.15
C ASP A 142 23.04 18.79 10.02
N GLN A 143 22.45 17.62 10.28
CA GLN A 143 22.32 16.55 9.30
C GLN A 143 20.90 16.01 9.26
N PRO A 144 20.40 15.63 8.07
CA PRO A 144 19.11 15.01 7.95
C PRO A 144 19.17 13.53 8.33
N GLY A 145 18.06 13.03 8.86
CA GLY A 145 17.90 11.63 9.21
C GLY A 145 16.49 11.30 9.66
N LEU A 146 16.29 10.06 10.08
CA LEU A 146 15.03 9.56 10.63
C LEU A 146 15.21 9.30 12.13
N LEU A 147 14.31 9.82 12.93
CA LEU A 147 14.21 9.53 14.36
C LEU A 147 13.02 8.60 14.58
N TYR A 148 13.27 7.34 14.95
CA TYR A 148 12.21 6.44 15.40
C TYR A 148 12.00 6.62 16.90
N TYR A 149 10.77 6.96 17.31
CA TYR A 149 10.43 7.23 18.71
C TYR A 149 9.01 6.73 19.04
N ASP A 150 8.64 6.72 20.32
CA ASP A 150 7.32 6.26 20.77
C ASP A 150 6.51 7.43 21.34
N ASP A 151 5.46 7.83 20.62
CA ASP A 151 4.45 8.82 21.03
C ASP A 151 3.09 8.18 21.37
N GLY A 152 3.01 6.85 21.45
CA GLY A 152 1.78 6.11 21.74
C GLY A 152 0.87 5.83 20.53
N ASP A 153 1.27 6.22 19.32
CA ASP A 153 0.60 5.91 18.05
C ASP A 153 1.65 5.62 16.94
N CYS A 154 1.21 5.24 15.74
CA CYS A 154 2.07 5.11 14.55
C CYS A 154 1.74 6.16 13.50
N TYR A 155 2.74 6.91 13.06
CA TYR A 155 2.59 7.94 12.04
C TYR A 155 3.93 8.46 11.52
N SER A 156 3.90 9.07 10.34
CA SER A 156 5.05 9.72 9.72
C SER A 156 4.63 10.93 8.88
N SER A 157 5.59 11.80 8.60
CA SER A 157 5.47 12.79 7.54
C SER A 157 5.73 12.18 6.16
N ILE A 158 5.22 12.81 5.10
CA ILE A 158 5.49 12.39 3.72
C ILE A 158 6.72 13.08 3.14
N GLY A 159 7.69 12.27 2.70
CA GLY A 159 8.93 12.73 2.06
C GLY A 159 9.96 13.33 3.04
N ARG A 160 11.08 13.84 2.50
CA ARG A 160 12.10 14.52 3.31
C ARG A 160 11.65 15.94 3.64
N LEU A 161 11.46 16.24 4.92
CA LEU A 161 10.99 17.56 5.34
C LEU A 161 12.12 18.54 5.62
N TYR A 162 13.26 18.04 6.12
CA TYR A 162 14.26 18.89 6.75
C TYR A 162 15.64 18.73 6.13
N GLU A 163 16.36 19.85 5.97
CA GLU A 163 17.71 19.84 5.42
C GLU A 163 18.76 19.34 6.40
N GLN A 164 18.61 19.72 7.68
CA GLN A 164 19.68 19.73 8.70
C GLN A 164 19.21 19.18 10.05
N GLN A 165 18.09 18.46 10.08
CA GLN A 165 17.59 17.81 11.30
C GLN A 165 16.94 16.46 11.00
N PHE A 166 16.88 15.61 12.02
CA PHE A 166 16.16 14.36 11.95
C PHE A 166 14.65 14.65 11.94
N GLN A 167 13.90 13.95 11.08
CA GLN A 167 12.45 13.97 11.12
C GLN A 167 11.92 12.77 11.90
N PRO A 168 10.90 12.97 12.74
CA PRO A 168 10.36 11.91 13.57
C PRO A 168 9.47 10.94 12.76
N ILE A 169 9.50 9.68 13.18
CA ILE A 169 8.58 8.60 12.80
C ILE A 169 8.13 7.96 14.10
N SER A 170 6.85 8.08 14.44
CA SER A 170 6.32 7.47 15.65
C SER A 170 6.04 6.00 15.39
N ILE A 171 6.61 5.12 16.23
CA ILE A 171 6.33 3.68 16.26
C ILE A 171 6.10 3.30 17.71
N SER A 172 4.84 3.07 18.07
CA SER A 172 4.47 2.64 19.41
C SER A 172 4.34 1.12 19.52
N GLY A 173 4.37 0.60 20.74
CA GLY A 173 4.26 -0.84 21.01
C GLY A 173 2.94 -1.49 20.55
N ILE A 174 1.90 -0.71 20.21
CA ILE A 174 0.63 -1.25 19.70
C ILE A 174 0.65 -1.53 18.19
N CYS A 175 1.67 -1.05 17.48
CA CYS A 175 1.79 -1.10 16.02
C CYS A 175 3.24 -1.37 15.57
N ASP A 176 4.03 -2.05 16.40
CA ASP A 176 5.45 -2.33 16.15
C ASP A 176 5.70 -3.55 15.24
N THR A 177 4.84 -3.80 14.25
CA THR A 177 5.04 -4.89 13.28
C THR A 177 6.03 -4.48 12.19
N ILE A 178 6.63 -5.46 11.50
CA ILE A 178 7.60 -5.16 10.43
C ILE A 178 6.93 -4.41 9.27
N GLY A 179 5.71 -4.77 8.87
CA GLY A 179 5.02 -4.06 7.79
C GLY A 179 4.62 -2.65 8.23
N THR A 180 4.04 -2.44 9.43
CA THR A 180 3.79 -1.07 9.91
C THR A 180 5.05 -0.20 9.95
N ILE A 181 6.21 -0.72 10.40
CA ILE A 181 7.46 0.04 10.34
C ILE A 181 7.86 0.37 8.89
N ILE A 182 7.66 -0.57 7.96
CA ILE A 182 7.89 -0.33 6.52
C ILE A 182 6.92 0.75 6.00
N HIS A 183 5.64 0.66 6.32
CA HIS A 183 4.59 1.63 5.97
C HIS A 183 4.96 3.06 6.39
N GLU A 184 5.28 3.27 7.67
CA GLU A 184 5.66 4.60 8.17
C GLU A 184 6.96 5.10 7.53
N THR A 185 7.91 4.19 7.30
CA THR A 185 9.15 4.53 6.60
C THR A 185 8.86 4.88 5.12
N MET A 186 7.91 4.21 4.48
CA MET A 186 7.48 4.50 3.11
C MET A 186 6.84 5.89 3.00
N HIS A 187 6.05 6.32 3.99
CA HIS A 187 5.62 7.71 4.08
C HIS A 187 6.82 8.67 4.10
N ALA A 188 7.79 8.47 5.00
CA ALA A 188 9.00 9.30 5.04
C ALA A 188 9.79 9.28 3.72
N LEU A 189 9.70 8.20 2.94
CA LEU A 189 10.30 8.08 1.60
C LEU A 189 9.45 8.69 0.48
N GLY A 190 8.22 9.13 0.76
CA GLY A 190 7.36 9.87 -0.17
C GLY A 190 6.12 9.10 -0.67
N SER A 191 5.85 7.91 -0.16
CA SER A 191 4.65 7.15 -0.52
C SER A 191 3.41 7.72 0.16
N HIS A 192 2.31 7.77 -0.59
CA HIS A 192 0.97 8.03 -0.08
C HIS A 192 0.21 6.72 0.03
N HIS A 193 -0.97 6.75 0.63
CA HIS A 193 -1.84 5.59 0.64
C HIS A 193 -2.35 5.19 -0.74
N GLU A 194 -2.52 3.88 -0.93
CA GLU A 194 -3.03 3.33 -2.19
C GLU A 194 -4.52 3.65 -2.37
N GLN A 195 -5.33 3.60 -1.29
CA GLN A 195 -6.77 3.91 -1.38
C GLN A 195 -7.09 5.39 -1.63
N SER A 196 -6.12 6.30 -1.50
CA SER A 196 -6.33 7.72 -1.77
C SER A 196 -6.00 8.09 -3.22
N ARG A 197 -5.50 7.17 -4.04
CA ARG A 197 -5.20 7.43 -5.47
C ARG A 197 -6.39 8.00 -6.26
N ALA A 198 -6.10 8.82 -7.26
CA ALA A 198 -7.11 9.46 -8.10
C ALA A 198 -7.99 8.46 -8.88
N ASP A 199 -7.44 7.30 -9.26
CA ASP A 199 -8.07 6.19 -9.98
C ASP A 199 -8.73 5.14 -9.07
N ARG A 200 -8.66 5.29 -7.74
CA ARG A 200 -9.11 4.26 -6.78
C ARG A 200 -10.58 3.83 -6.90
N ASN A 201 -11.45 4.64 -7.50
CA ASN A 201 -12.86 4.28 -7.69
C ASN A 201 -13.07 3.19 -8.76
N ASP A 202 -12.08 2.92 -9.61
CA ASP A 202 -12.12 1.79 -10.56
C ASP A 202 -11.88 0.45 -9.83
N TYR A 203 -11.30 0.51 -8.63
CA TYR A 203 -10.85 -0.63 -7.84
C TYR A 203 -11.59 -0.77 -6.51
N LEU A 204 -12.17 0.31 -5.97
CA LEU A 204 -12.85 0.31 -4.67
C LEU A 204 -14.26 0.88 -4.74
N THR A 205 -15.16 0.25 -4.00
CA THR A 205 -16.43 0.86 -3.58
C THR A 205 -16.30 1.36 -2.14
N ILE A 206 -16.58 2.64 -1.91
CA ILE A 206 -16.54 3.28 -0.58
C ILE A 206 -17.96 3.41 -0.01
N PHE A 207 -18.14 2.97 1.24
CA PHE A 207 -19.39 3.01 1.98
C PHE A 207 -19.35 4.10 3.05
N MET A 208 -19.48 5.37 2.63
CA MET A 208 -19.47 6.53 3.54
C MET A 208 -20.50 6.42 4.68
N SER A 209 -21.60 5.68 4.48
CA SER A 209 -22.59 5.43 5.52
C SER A 209 -22.06 4.62 6.71
N ASN A 210 -21.02 3.80 6.52
CA ASN A 210 -20.37 3.00 7.56
C ASN A 210 -19.19 3.74 8.21
N VAL A 211 -18.70 4.81 7.58
CA VAL A 211 -17.61 5.62 8.12
C VAL A 211 -18.08 6.34 9.38
N GLU A 212 -17.20 6.37 10.36
CA GLU A 212 -17.36 7.13 11.57
C GLU A 212 -17.42 8.64 11.27
N GLU A 213 -18.38 9.30 11.88
CA GLU A 213 -18.55 10.75 11.73
C GLU A 213 -17.24 11.45 12.10
N GLY A 214 -16.80 12.39 11.26
CA GLY A 214 -15.53 13.12 11.41
C GLY A 214 -14.31 12.43 10.80
N PHE A 215 -14.46 11.27 10.14
CA PHE A 215 -13.36 10.58 9.45
C PHE A 215 -13.59 10.43 7.94
N GLU A 216 -14.67 11.01 7.40
CA GLU A 216 -15.02 10.89 5.99
C GLU A 216 -13.97 11.49 5.05
N ASN A 217 -13.22 12.49 5.52
CA ASN A 217 -12.11 13.11 4.79
C ASN A 217 -10.93 12.16 4.54
N ASN A 218 -10.72 11.12 5.36
CA ASN A 218 -9.66 10.13 5.15
C ASN A 218 -9.91 9.23 3.94
N PHE A 219 -11.10 9.32 3.35
CA PHE A 219 -11.44 8.67 2.09
C PHE A 219 -11.47 9.65 0.94
N PHE A 220 -11.01 10.89 1.08
CA PHE A 220 -10.85 11.76 -0.08
C PHE A 220 -9.74 11.25 -1.00
N LYS A 221 -9.91 11.48 -2.29
CA LYS A 221 -8.86 11.14 -3.27
C LYS A 221 -7.81 12.22 -3.20
N THR A 222 -6.55 11.86 -3.01
CA THR A 222 -5.42 12.75 -3.19
C THR A 222 -5.11 12.81 -4.67
N ASP A 223 -5.20 14.01 -5.26
CA ASP A 223 -4.81 14.28 -6.64
C ASP A 223 -3.73 15.34 -6.59
N PHE A 224 -2.75 15.09 -5.72
CA PHE A 224 -1.59 15.95 -5.68
C PHE A 224 -0.97 15.85 -7.07
N SER A 225 -0.67 16.99 -7.68
CA SER A 225 0.23 17.04 -8.83
C SER A 225 1.60 16.34 -8.60
N GLU A 226 1.85 15.90 -7.36
CA GLU A 226 3.03 15.19 -6.87
C GLU A 226 2.79 13.69 -6.59
N THR A 227 1.55 13.18 -6.54
CA THR A 227 1.30 11.72 -6.47
C THR A 227 1.53 11.12 -7.85
N ILE A 228 2.78 10.79 -8.12
CA ILE A 228 3.20 10.17 -9.37
C ILE A 228 3.05 8.66 -9.20
N SER A 229 2.10 8.06 -9.91
CA SER A 229 1.95 6.59 -9.95
C SER A 229 3.05 5.92 -10.79
N TYR A 230 3.84 6.68 -11.56
CA TYR A 230 4.83 6.18 -12.52
C TYR A 230 4.25 5.19 -13.55
N GLY A 231 2.93 5.24 -13.78
CA GLY A 231 2.23 4.25 -14.61
C GLY A 231 2.14 2.86 -13.97
N ILE A 232 2.40 2.75 -12.67
CA ILE A 232 2.26 1.51 -11.89
C ILE A 232 0.77 1.30 -11.57
N PRO A 233 0.23 0.11 -11.86
CA PRO A 233 -1.19 -0.18 -11.66
C PRO A 233 -1.56 -0.20 -10.16
N TYR A 234 -2.85 -0.09 -9.88
CA TYR A 234 -3.39 -0.11 -8.52
C TYR A 234 -3.18 -1.49 -7.88
N ASP A 235 -2.53 -1.55 -6.71
CA ASP A 235 -2.26 -2.82 -6.02
C ASP A 235 -3.08 -2.97 -4.74
N TYR A 236 -4.07 -3.86 -4.77
CA TYR A 236 -4.83 -4.23 -3.57
C TYR A 236 -3.95 -4.75 -2.43
N GLY A 237 -2.80 -5.35 -2.74
CA GLY A 237 -1.90 -5.89 -1.74
C GLY A 237 -0.89 -4.90 -1.16
N SER A 238 -0.85 -3.66 -1.64
CA SER A 238 0.12 -2.66 -1.16
C SER A 238 0.05 -2.52 0.36
N ASP A 239 1.21 -2.43 1.00
CA ASP A 239 1.31 -2.15 2.44
C ASP A 239 0.75 -0.76 2.77
N MET A 240 0.66 0.12 1.78
CA MET A 240 0.04 1.45 1.85
C MET A 240 -1.48 1.42 1.67
N HIS A 241 -2.11 0.26 1.60
CA HIS A 241 -3.56 0.15 1.43
C HIS A 241 -4.26 -0.05 2.78
N TYR A 242 -5.28 0.74 3.08
CA TYR A 242 -6.11 0.53 4.27
C TYR A 242 -6.83 -0.83 4.31
N ARG A 243 -7.25 -1.22 5.52
CA ARG A 243 -8.15 -2.35 5.77
C ARG A 243 -9.60 -2.04 5.38
N THR A 244 -10.36 -3.08 5.03
CA THR A 244 -11.79 -2.99 4.65
C THR A 244 -12.68 -2.18 5.61
N ASN A 245 -12.37 -2.17 6.90
CA ASN A 245 -13.14 -1.56 7.97
C ASN A 245 -12.46 -0.35 8.62
N ALA A 246 -11.46 0.25 7.95
CA ALA A 246 -10.80 1.46 8.43
C ALA A 246 -11.84 2.55 8.76
N PHE A 247 -11.72 3.15 9.96
CA PHE A 247 -12.64 4.18 10.47
C PHE A 247 -14.12 3.79 10.48
N SER A 248 -14.45 2.50 10.66
CA SER A 248 -15.83 2.03 10.75
C SER A 248 -16.48 2.35 12.10
N LYS A 249 -17.70 2.89 12.09
CA LYS A 249 -18.48 3.13 13.33
C LYS A 249 -19.28 1.93 13.83
N ASN A 250 -19.46 0.91 13.00
CA ASN A 250 -20.34 -0.23 13.24
C ASN A 250 -19.64 -1.57 13.04
N GLY A 251 -18.34 -1.56 12.74
CA GLY A 251 -17.56 -2.76 12.43
C GLY A 251 -17.80 -3.31 11.01
N GLU A 252 -18.74 -2.74 10.25
CA GLU A 252 -18.99 -3.10 8.85
C GLU A 252 -17.94 -2.46 7.93
N PRO A 253 -17.70 -3.03 6.73
CA PRO A 253 -16.74 -2.47 5.78
C PRO A 253 -17.07 -1.02 5.39
N THR A 254 -16.08 -0.15 5.47
CA THR A 254 -16.09 1.22 4.91
C THR A 254 -15.63 1.24 3.47
N MET A 255 -14.93 0.20 3.03
CA MET A 255 -14.59 0.00 1.62
C MET A 255 -14.47 -1.49 1.26
N LEU A 256 -14.76 -1.82 -0.01
CA LEU A 256 -14.55 -3.15 -0.56
C LEU A 256 -13.93 -3.05 -1.97
N PRO A 257 -13.03 -3.98 -2.32
CA PRO A 257 -12.58 -4.17 -3.70
C PRO A 257 -13.74 -4.41 -4.66
N THR A 258 -13.64 -3.89 -5.89
CA THR A 258 -14.59 -4.16 -6.97
C THR A 258 -14.52 -5.62 -7.40
N ASP A 259 -13.34 -6.24 -7.31
CA ASP A 259 -13.18 -7.69 -7.37
C ASP A 259 -13.25 -8.29 -5.94
N PRO A 260 -14.37 -8.94 -5.56
CA PRO A 260 -14.60 -9.37 -4.19
C PRO A 260 -13.63 -10.45 -3.70
N LEU A 261 -12.86 -11.09 -4.59
CA LEU A 261 -11.83 -12.07 -4.21
C LEU A 261 -10.65 -11.40 -3.49
N TYR A 262 -10.44 -10.09 -3.68
CA TYR A 262 -9.39 -9.32 -3.02
C TYR A 262 -9.77 -8.82 -1.63
N LYS A 263 -10.96 -9.15 -1.12
CA LYS A 263 -11.42 -8.69 0.20
C LYS A 263 -10.45 -9.02 1.33
N LYS A 264 -9.77 -10.18 1.27
CA LYS A 264 -8.78 -10.62 2.27
C LYS A 264 -7.34 -10.23 1.92
N THR A 265 -7.12 -9.63 0.74
CA THR A 265 -5.83 -9.11 0.28
C THR A 265 -5.62 -7.68 0.80
N ILE A 266 -6.63 -6.81 0.72
CA ILE A 266 -6.48 -5.41 1.13
C ILE A 266 -6.23 -5.23 2.63
N GLY A 267 -5.34 -4.29 2.97
CA GLY A 267 -4.96 -3.97 4.35
C GLY A 267 -4.25 -5.09 5.09
N MET A 268 -3.60 -5.98 4.34
CA MET A 268 -2.65 -6.92 4.90
C MET A 268 -1.39 -6.17 5.36
N ASP A 269 -0.86 -6.57 6.50
CA ASP A 269 0.42 -6.11 7.03
C ASP A 269 1.52 -7.03 6.47
N ALA A 270 1.78 -6.86 5.16
CA ALA A 270 2.66 -7.73 4.38
C ALA A 270 4.11 -7.24 4.35
N GLY A 271 4.32 -5.96 4.68
CA GLY A 271 5.54 -5.27 4.34
C GLY A 271 5.66 -5.01 2.85
N LEU A 272 6.87 -4.67 2.42
CA LEU A 272 7.14 -4.14 1.09
C LEU A 272 6.77 -5.13 -0.03
N THR A 273 5.70 -4.85 -0.78
CA THR A 273 5.32 -5.66 -1.95
C THR A 273 6.20 -5.36 -3.17
N PHE A 274 6.07 -6.18 -4.23
CA PHE A 274 6.82 -5.99 -5.47
C PHE A 274 6.56 -4.62 -6.11
N LEU A 275 5.31 -4.14 -6.08
CA LEU A 275 4.92 -2.86 -6.66
C LEU A 275 5.25 -1.69 -5.72
N ASP A 276 5.18 -1.87 -4.41
CA ASP A 276 5.68 -0.87 -3.45
C ASP A 276 7.17 -0.60 -3.66
N ALA A 277 7.98 -1.66 -3.78
CA ALA A 277 9.40 -1.56 -4.10
C ALA A 277 9.63 -0.89 -5.45
N LYS A 278 8.80 -1.20 -6.45
CA LYS A 278 8.89 -0.59 -7.79
C LYS A 278 8.64 0.92 -7.73
N ILE A 279 7.61 1.38 -6.99
CA ILE A 279 7.32 2.80 -6.79
C ILE A 279 8.54 3.51 -6.18
N LEU A 280 9.12 2.96 -5.11
CA LEU A 280 10.31 3.54 -4.47
C LEU A 280 11.50 3.59 -5.43
N ASN A 281 11.68 2.57 -6.26
CA ASN A 281 12.77 2.51 -7.23
C ASN A 281 12.60 3.50 -8.39
N GLU A 282 11.37 3.69 -8.87
CA GLU A 282 11.06 4.74 -9.85
C GLU A 282 11.23 6.14 -9.24
N HIS A 283 10.95 6.32 -7.96
CA HIS A 283 11.13 7.64 -7.33
C HIS A 283 12.60 7.96 -7.03
N HIS A 284 13.34 7.01 -6.42
CA HIS A 284 14.65 7.28 -5.82
C HIS A 284 15.84 6.76 -6.64
N CYS A 285 15.62 5.80 -7.55
CA CYS A 285 16.70 4.98 -8.11
C CYS A 285 16.88 5.12 -9.63
N GLN A 286 16.09 5.96 -10.31
CA GLN A 286 16.11 6.11 -11.77
C GLN A 286 17.51 6.34 -12.36
N HIS A 287 18.32 7.14 -11.68
CA HIS A 287 19.66 7.51 -12.16
C HIS A 287 20.79 6.58 -11.72
N LYS A 288 20.51 5.57 -10.89
CA LYS A 288 21.55 4.67 -10.36
C LYS A 288 22.18 3.80 -11.43
N CYS A 289 21.36 3.30 -12.34
CA CYS A 289 21.81 2.43 -13.42
C CYS A 289 21.71 3.18 -14.75
N ILE A 290 22.82 3.27 -15.48
CA ILE A 290 22.92 4.10 -16.69
C ILE A 290 22.40 3.34 -17.92
N ARG A 291 22.73 2.05 -18.02
CA ARG A 291 22.37 1.23 -19.19
C ARG A 291 20.96 0.67 -19.03
N PRO A 292 20.10 0.78 -20.06
CA PRO A 292 18.82 0.09 -20.05
C PRO A 292 19.05 -1.41 -20.26
N ILE A 293 18.24 -2.22 -19.58
CA ILE A 293 18.12 -3.65 -19.82
C ILE A 293 16.65 -3.97 -20.06
N LYS A 294 16.37 -5.04 -20.79
CA LYS A 294 15.01 -5.51 -21.01
C LYS A 294 14.65 -6.51 -19.93
N CYS A 295 13.55 -6.26 -19.23
CA CYS A 295 12.97 -7.18 -18.26
C CYS A 295 11.65 -7.72 -18.80
N TYR A 296 11.40 -9.01 -18.57
CA TYR A 296 10.21 -9.71 -19.03
C TYR A 296 9.21 -9.93 -17.90
N ASN A 297 7.99 -10.33 -18.28
CA ASN A 297 6.93 -10.76 -17.36
C ASN A 297 6.53 -9.74 -16.28
N GLY A 298 6.76 -8.43 -16.51
CA GLY A 298 6.47 -7.37 -15.54
C GLY A 298 7.62 -7.07 -14.58
N GLY A 299 8.76 -7.75 -14.72
CA GLY A 299 10.01 -7.42 -14.05
C GLY A 299 10.51 -6.03 -14.40
N TYR A 300 11.37 -5.47 -13.54
CA TYR A 300 12.02 -4.17 -13.77
C TYR A 300 13.49 -4.24 -13.39
N ARG A 301 14.28 -3.25 -13.80
CA ARG A 301 15.73 -3.27 -13.58
C ARG A 301 16.05 -3.30 -12.08
N ASN A 302 16.92 -4.22 -11.68
CA ASN A 302 17.32 -4.34 -10.28
C ASN A 302 18.21 -3.14 -9.90
N PRO A 303 17.79 -2.30 -8.93
CA PRO A 303 18.60 -1.16 -8.48
C PRO A 303 19.86 -1.58 -7.72
N ASN A 304 19.95 -2.83 -7.26
CA ASN A 304 21.09 -3.37 -6.52
C ASN A 304 22.07 -4.12 -7.41
N ASP A 305 21.65 -4.49 -8.61
CA ASP A 305 22.48 -5.08 -9.65
C ASP A 305 22.01 -4.60 -11.02
N CYS A 306 22.70 -3.61 -11.58
CA CYS A 306 22.30 -2.96 -12.82
C CYS A 306 22.32 -3.88 -14.06
N PHE A 307 22.80 -5.12 -13.94
CA PHE A 307 22.86 -6.10 -15.02
C PHE A 307 21.79 -7.19 -14.93
N SER A 308 20.94 -7.14 -13.90
CA SER A 308 19.81 -8.06 -13.75
C SER A 308 18.50 -7.33 -13.50
N CYS A 309 17.41 -8.06 -13.67
CA CYS A 309 16.06 -7.62 -13.37
C CYS A 309 15.63 -8.14 -12.00
N LYS A 310 14.84 -7.33 -11.28
CA LYS A 310 13.99 -7.81 -10.20
C LYS A 310 12.77 -8.46 -10.81
N CYS A 311 12.60 -9.74 -10.48
CA CYS A 311 11.54 -10.57 -11.01
C CYS A 311 10.39 -10.68 -10.02
N ILE A 312 9.18 -10.76 -10.56
CA ILE A 312 8.00 -11.16 -9.79
C ILE A 312 8.23 -12.61 -9.35
N ALA A 313 7.83 -12.93 -8.13
CA ALA A 313 7.92 -14.29 -7.60
C ALA A 313 7.26 -15.30 -8.57
N GLY A 314 8.00 -16.34 -8.94
CA GLY A 314 7.62 -17.29 -10.00
C GLY A 314 8.25 -17.01 -11.37
N PHE A 315 9.06 -15.97 -11.50
CA PHE A 315 9.90 -15.77 -12.68
C PHE A 315 11.36 -15.66 -12.29
N GLU A 316 12.24 -16.19 -13.13
CA GLU A 316 13.66 -16.35 -12.85
C GLU A 316 14.53 -15.92 -14.04
N GLY A 317 15.85 -15.98 -13.82
CA GLY A 317 16.87 -15.54 -14.76
C GLY A 317 17.19 -14.05 -14.60
N SER A 318 18.30 -13.63 -15.21
CA SER A 318 18.75 -12.24 -15.14
C SER A 318 17.79 -11.25 -15.78
N ASP A 319 16.86 -11.70 -16.65
CA ASP A 319 15.89 -10.87 -17.35
C ASP A 319 14.42 -11.21 -17.02
N CYS A 320 14.19 -12.11 -16.06
CA CYS A 320 12.86 -12.60 -15.66
C CYS A 320 12.09 -13.35 -16.76
N SER A 321 12.75 -13.82 -17.82
CA SER A 321 12.10 -14.55 -18.92
C SER A 321 11.78 -16.01 -18.57
N LYS A 322 12.48 -16.58 -17.60
CA LYS A 322 12.39 -18.00 -17.25
C LYS A 322 11.29 -18.24 -16.22
N MET A 323 10.70 -19.43 -16.29
CA MET A 323 9.83 -19.97 -15.24
C MET A 323 10.66 -20.83 -14.29
N PRO A 324 10.21 -21.06 -13.05
CA PRO A 324 10.89 -21.92 -12.10
C PRO A 324 11.03 -23.34 -12.65
N ASP A 325 12.15 -23.97 -12.35
CA ASP A 325 12.36 -25.39 -12.57
C ASP A 325 11.60 -26.21 -11.51
N ASP A 326 11.35 -27.48 -11.83
CA ASP A 326 10.76 -28.42 -10.89
C ASP A 326 11.65 -28.61 -9.66
N SER A 327 11.04 -28.71 -8.48
CA SER A 327 11.78 -28.93 -7.23
C SER A 327 11.28 -30.17 -6.50
N MET A 328 12.14 -30.78 -5.68
CA MET A 328 11.75 -31.92 -4.87
C MET A 328 10.66 -31.55 -3.83
N GLU A 329 10.65 -30.28 -3.39
CA GLU A 329 9.68 -29.76 -2.42
C GLU A 329 8.32 -29.47 -3.06
N CYS A 330 8.30 -28.82 -4.23
CA CYS A 330 7.08 -28.32 -4.85
C CYS A 330 6.54 -29.23 -5.97
N GLY A 331 7.38 -30.11 -6.50
CA GLY A 331 7.09 -30.95 -7.67
C GLY A 331 7.10 -30.15 -8.97
N ASP A 332 6.21 -30.52 -9.89
CA ASP A 332 6.02 -29.86 -11.18
C ASP A 332 5.53 -28.41 -11.00
N ALA A 333 6.42 -27.47 -11.31
CA ALA A 333 6.20 -26.04 -11.16
C ALA A 333 5.42 -25.44 -12.34
N VAL A 334 5.40 -26.08 -13.51
CA VAL A 334 4.76 -25.54 -14.73
C VAL A 334 3.82 -26.57 -15.36
N ARG A 335 2.52 -26.39 -15.11
CA ARG A 335 1.47 -27.31 -15.60
C ARG A 335 0.73 -26.73 -16.79
N LYS A 336 0.63 -27.53 -17.84
CA LYS A 336 -0.12 -27.18 -19.05
C LYS A 336 -1.51 -27.81 -19.05
N VAL A 337 -2.53 -27.02 -19.39
CA VAL A 337 -3.92 -27.44 -19.49
C VAL A 337 -4.26 -27.63 -20.96
N SER A 338 -4.27 -28.88 -21.41
CA SER A 338 -4.67 -29.25 -22.78
C SER A 338 -6.18 -29.13 -22.99
N LYS A 339 -6.60 -29.11 -24.27
CA LYS A 339 -8.02 -29.05 -24.65
C LYS A 339 -8.81 -30.23 -24.05
N ASN A 340 -9.97 -29.94 -23.45
CA ASN A 340 -10.86 -30.92 -22.81
C ASN A 340 -10.19 -31.77 -21.69
N LYS A 341 -9.12 -31.27 -21.08
CA LYS A 341 -8.49 -31.90 -19.92
C LYS A 341 -8.64 -31.03 -18.68
N THR A 342 -8.70 -31.69 -17.54
CA THR A 342 -8.70 -31.07 -16.22
C THR A 342 -7.35 -31.36 -15.57
N VAL A 343 -6.64 -30.31 -15.18
CA VAL A 343 -5.40 -30.41 -14.41
C VAL A 343 -5.73 -30.26 -12.93
N ARG A 344 -5.23 -31.15 -12.08
CA ARG A 344 -5.36 -31.03 -10.63
C ARG A 344 -4.06 -30.53 -10.02
N LEU A 345 -4.16 -29.67 -9.03
CA LEU A 345 -3.05 -29.20 -8.21
C LEU A 345 -3.35 -29.47 -6.75
N TYR A 346 -2.39 -30.08 -6.07
CA TYR A 346 -2.45 -30.36 -4.64
C TYR A 346 -1.10 -30.01 -4.03
N SER A 347 -1.13 -29.28 -2.93
CA SER A 347 0.05 -29.00 -2.10
C SER A 347 -0.38 -28.97 -0.64
N ARG A 348 0.49 -29.47 0.25
CA ARG A 348 0.22 -29.58 1.68
C ARG A 348 1.51 -29.43 2.46
N GLY A 349 1.37 -28.82 3.64
CA GLY A 349 2.41 -28.77 4.64
C GLY A 349 3.00 -27.38 4.77
N LYS A 350 4.21 -27.35 5.33
CA LYS A 350 5.05 -26.15 5.33
C LYS A 350 5.71 -26.06 3.97
N GLY A 351 5.88 -24.85 3.45
CA GLY A 351 6.56 -24.65 2.18
C GLY A 351 6.23 -23.31 1.54
N ASN A 352 6.97 -23.02 0.49
CA ASN A 352 6.84 -21.80 -0.31
C ASN A 352 6.91 -22.16 -1.80
N CYS A 353 5.76 -22.59 -2.34
CA CYS A 353 5.68 -23.18 -3.67
C CYS A 353 4.88 -22.31 -4.64
N ILE A 354 5.47 -22.02 -5.80
CA ILE A 354 4.84 -21.23 -6.87
C ILE A 354 4.62 -22.13 -8.08
N TYR A 355 3.39 -22.16 -8.57
CA TYR A 355 2.96 -22.97 -9.70
C TYR A 355 2.44 -22.09 -10.83
N HIS A 356 2.91 -22.35 -12.04
CA HIS A 356 2.47 -21.73 -13.27
C HIS A 356 1.49 -22.66 -13.97
N ILE A 357 0.24 -22.24 -14.12
CA ILE A 357 -0.78 -22.99 -14.85
C ILE A 357 -1.06 -22.27 -16.17
N LYS A 358 -0.81 -22.94 -17.30
CA LYS A 358 -0.94 -22.35 -18.63
C LYS A 358 -1.89 -23.13 -19.53
N SER A 359 -2.75 -22.43 -20.26
CA SER A 359 -3.53 -23.03 -21.34
C SER A 359 -2.63 -23.33 -22.55
N GLU A 360 -2.80 -24.51 -23.15
CA GLU A 360 -2.18 -24.80 -24.46
C GLU A 360 -2.99 -24.26 -25.64
N THR A 361 -4.23 -23.83 -25.38
CA THR A 361 -5.15 -23.29 -26.40
C THR A 361 -5.25 -21.77 -26.36
N ASN A 362 -4.41 -21.10 -25.56
CA ASN A 362 -4.45 -19.66 -25.30
C ASN A 362 -5.84 -19.15 -24.85
N SER A 363 -6.63 -20.03 -24.22
CA SER A 363 -7.95 -19.69 -23.69
C SER A 363 -7.86 -19.33 -22.22
N THR A 364 -8.84 -18.60 -21.70
CA THR A 364 -8.96 -18.39 -20.25
C THR A 364 -9.14 -19.70 -19.51
N LEU A 365 -8.74 -19.70 -18.24
CA LEU A 365 -8.77 -20.86 -17.37
C LEU A 365 -9.88 -20.70 -16.33
N LYS A 366 -10.70 -21.73 -16.21
CA LYS A 366 -11.59 -21.93 -15.07
C LYS A 366 -10.78 -22.58 -13.95
N ILE A 367 -10.71 -21.91 -12.82
CA ILE A 367 -10.02 -22.33 -11.61
C ILE A 367 -11.09 -22.75 -10.60
N THR A 368 -11.06 -23.99 -10.15
CA THR A 368 -11.97 -24.50 -9.12
C THR A 368 -11.19 -24.81 -7.85
N LEU A 369 -11.42 -24.05 -6.79
CA LEU A 369 -10.91 -24.30 -5.46
C LEU A 369 -11.83 -25.34 -4.83
N THR A 370 -11.43 -26.62 -4.90
CA THR A 370 -12.20 -27.72 -4.31
C THR A 370 -12.22 -27.59 -2.80
N GLU A 371 -11.03 -27.45 -2.21
CA GLU A 371 -10.86 -27.27 -0.77
C GLU A 371 -9.51 -26.61 -0.49
N ILE A 372 -9.52 -25.58 0.35
CA ILE A 372 -8.30 -24.93 0.85
C ILE A 372 -8.42 -24.76 2.35
N VAL A 373 -7.32 -24.99 3.06
CA VAL A 373 -7.19 -24.83 4.51
C VAL A 373 -5.87 -24.15 4.80
N TYR A 374 -5.91 -22.90 5.26
CA TYR A 374 -4.71 -22.16 5.67
C TYR A 374 -4.94 -21.43 6.99
N PHE A 375 -4.22 -21.87 8.03
CA PHE A 375 -4.19 -21.23 9.34
C PHE A 375 -2.75 -20.91 9.73
N PRO A 376 -2.52 -19.93 10.63
CA PRO A 376 -3.49 -18.95 11.11
C PRO A 376 -3.93 -17.98 10.00
N GLY A 377 -5.12 -17.39 10.18
CA GLY A 377 -5.68 -16.35 9.31
C GLY A 377 -6.83 -15.65 10.03
N PHE A 378 -7.34 -14.55 9.47
CA PHE A 378 -8.46 -13.81 10.06
C PHE A 378 -9.64 -13.74 9.09
N LYS A 379 -10.85 -13.48 9.61
CA LYS A 379 -12.07 -13.42 8.80
C LYS A 379 -12.00 -12.28 7.76
N SER A 380 -11.38 -11.15 8.12
CA SER A 380 -11.27 -9.97 7.28
C SER A 380 -10.02 -9.93 6.41
N THR A 381 -8.94 -10.61 6.81
CA THR A 381 -7.61 -10.46 6.20
C THR A 381 -6.81 -11.76 6.36
N CYS A 382 -5.99 -12.11 5.38
CA CYS A 382 -5.09 -13.26 5.49
C CYS A 382 -3.74 -12.87 6.11
N VAL A 383 -3.09 -13.84 6.77
CA VAL A 383 -1.67 -13.73 7.14
C VAL A 383 -0.86 -14.22 5.96
N LEU A 384 -0.01 -13.37 5.39
CA LEU A 384 0.67 -13.64 4.13
C LEU A 384 1.46 -14.96 4.14
N GLU A 385 2.20 -15.25 5.21
CA GLU A 385 3.00 -16.47 5.38
C GLU A 385 2.17 -17.76 5.48
N ASN A 386 0.86 -17.66 5.72
CA ASN A 386 -0.08 -18.77 5.80
C ASN A 386 -1.30 -18.49 4.93
N SER A 387 -1.05 -18.33 3.64
CA SER A 387 -2.08 -18.02 2.65
C SER A 387 -1.82 -18.71 1.32
N LEU A 388 -2.91 -18.87 0.56
CA LEU A 388 -2.87 -19.20 -0.85
C LEU A 388 -3.10 -17.92 -1.64
N GLU A 389 -2.14 -17.52 -2.48
CA GLU A 389 -2.34 -16.44 -3.44
C GLU A 389 -2.63 -17.00 -4.83
N ILE A 390 -3.60 -16.41 -5.52
CA ILE A 390 -3.92 -16.73 -6.91
C ILE A 390 -3.85 -15.45 -7.74
N LYS A 391 -2.90 -15.40 -8.70
CA LYS A 391 -2.80 -14.33 -9.69
C LYS A 391 -3.46 -14.79 -11.00
N TYR A 392 -4.70 -14.37 -11.19
CA TYR A 392 -5.53 -14.73 -12.35
C TYR A 392 -5.77 -13.55 -13.30
N TYR A 393 -5.24 -12.37 -12.98
CA TYR A 393 -5.20 -11.22 -13.88
C TYR A 393 -4.10 -11.36 -14.93
N ASN A 394 -4.19 -10.62 -16.03
CA ASN A 394 -3.18 -10.65 -17.08
C ASN A 394 -1.82 -10.14 -16.59
N ASP A 395 -1.84 -9.00 -15.88
CA ASP A 395 -0.67 -8.47 -15.19
C ASP A 395 -0.35 -9.32 -13.95
N LYS A 396 0.83 -9.96 -13.96
CA LYS A 396 1.30 -10.80 -12.86
C LYS A 396 2.05 -10.01 -11.79
N SER A 397 2.36 -8.74 -12.04
CA SER A 397 3.05 -7.87 -11.08
C SER A 397 2.18 -7.50 -9.89
N LEU A 398 0.87 -7.38 -10.10
CA LEU A 398 -0.14 -7.14 -9.07
C LEU A 398 -0.15 -8.24 -8.03
N THR A 399 -0.26 -7.89 -6.75
CA THR A 399 -0.58 -8.88 -5.71
C THR A 399 -1.87 -9.61 -6.09
N GLY A 400 -1.92 -10.93 -5.88
CA GLY A 400 -3.06 -11.76 -6.21
C GLY A 400 -4.12 -11.81 -5.11
N ALA A 401 -5.24 -12.48 -5.40
CA ALA A 401 -6.26 -12.72 -4.39
C ALA A 401 -5.76 -13.72 -3.34
N LEU A 402 -5.85 -13.35 -2.07
CA LEU A 402 -5.43 -14.19 -0.95
C LEU A 402 -6.60 -14.99 -0.38
N PHE A 403 -6.37 -16.28 -0.19
CA PHE A 403 -7.29 -17.22 0.42
C PHE A 403 -6.65 -17.81 1.68
N CYS A 404 -7.44 -17.86 2.74
CA CYS A 404 -7.06 -18.43 4.03
C CYS A 404 -8.28 -18.85 4.82
N LEU A 405 -8.04 -19.47 5.98
CA LEU A 405 -9.00 -20.27 6.74
C LEU A 405 -9.44 -21.47 5.90
N SER A 406 -10.68 -21.93 6.09
CA SER A 406 -11.27 -22.99 5.28
C SER A 406 -12.19 -22.38 4.21
N GLU A 407 -11.94 -22.68 2.94
CA GLU A 407 -12.87 -22.40 1.84
C GLU A 407 -13.04 -23.62 0.93
N LYS A 408 -14.24 -23.79 0.35
CA LYS A 408 -14.59 -24.92 -0.53
C LYS A 408 -15.47 -24.46 -1.68
N ASN A 409 -15.43 -25.20 -2.78
CA ASN A 409 -16.33 -25.06 -3.94
C ASN A 409 -16.40 -23.63 -4.53
N ARG A 410 -15.26 -22.93 -4.59
CA ARG A 410 -15.19 -21.60 -5.22
C ARG A 410 -14.66 -21.72 -6.64
N THR A 411 -15.27 -21.00 -7.58
CA THR A 411 -14.83 -20.94 -8.97
C THR A 411 -14.36 -19.53 -9.32
N ILE A 412 -13.25 -19.44 -10.05
CA ILE A 412 -12.66 -18.19 -10.55
C ILE A 412 -12.40 -18.40 -12.05
N VAL A 413 -12.57 -17.36 -12.86
CA VAL A 413 -12.17 -17.36 -14.28
C VAL A 413 -11.04 -16.37 -14.44
N SER A 414 -9.93 -16.80 -15.03
CA SER A 414 -8.80 -15.91 -15.30
C SER A 414 -9.09 -14.94 -16.44
N GLN A 415 -8.40 -13.80 -16.44
CA GLN A 415 -8.47 -12.81 -17.52
C GLN A 415 -7.73 -13.26 -18.80
N GLY A 416 -6.81 -14.21 -18.65
CA GLY A 416 -5.99 -14.73 -19.74
C GLY A 416 -5.63 -16.20 -19.56
N ASP A 417 -4.65 -16.66 -20.32
CA ASP A 417 -4.25 -18.06 -20.46
C ASP A 417 -3.24 -18.55 -19.41
N HIS A 418 -2.80 -17.66 -18.52
CA HIS A 418 -1.76 -17.94 -17.53
C HIS A 418 -2.21 -17.52 -16.13
N VAL A 419 -2.17 -18.46 -15.20
CA VAL A 419 -2.46 -18.28 -13.77
C VAL A 419 -1.21 -18.65 -12.96
N ILE A 420 -0.91 -17.86 -11.92
CA ILE A 420 0.10 -18.22 -10.92
C ILE A 420 -0.61 -18.57 -9.61
N VAL A 421 -0.23 -19.68 -9.00
CA VAL A 421 -0.73 -20.13 -7.70
C VAL A 421 0.45 -20.21 -6.75
N HIS A 422 0.35 -19.54 -5.61
CA HIS A 422 1.43 -19.47 -4.64
C HIS A 422 0.95 -19.99 -3.29
N HIS A 423 1.46 -21.15 -2.92
CA HIS A 423 1.29 -21.77 -1.61
C HIS A 423 2.36 -21.25 -0.64
N ARG A 424 1.93 -20.55 0.41
CA ARG A 424 2.80 -20.13 1.52
C ARG A 424 2.27 -20.70 2.82
N SER A 425 3.11 -21.44 3.53
CA SER A 425 2.70 -22.04 4.79
C SER A 425 3.85 -22.29 5.75
N THR A 426 3.62 -21.93 7.01
CA THR A 426 4.44 -22.30 8.17
C THR A 426 3.86 -23.50 8.93
N GLN A 427 2.66 -23.98 8.56
CA GLN A 427 1.93 -25.04 9.27
C GLN A 427 1.84 -26.33 8.45
N GLY A 428 2.11 -27.47 9.09
CA GLY A 428 2.06 -28.79 8.43
C GLY A 428 0.64 -29.23 8.01
N THR A 429 -0.39 -28.60 8.57
CA THR A 429 -1.80 -28.93 8.30
C THR A 429 -2.40 -28.13 7.16
N ASN A 430 -1.75 -27.05 6.72
CA ASN A 430 -2.29 -26.23 5.63
C ASN A 430 -2.20 -26.97 4.31
N PHE A 431 -3.20 -26.83 3.46
CA PHE A 431 -3.21 -27.46 2.14
C PHE A 431 -4.16 -26.76 1.17
N MET A 432 -3.97 -27.07 -0.11
CA MET A 432 -4.88 -26.71 -1.19
C MET A 432 -5.16 -27.90 -2.09
N LEU A 433 -6.40 -27.97 -2.59
CA LEU A 433 -6.82 -28.85 -3.67
C LEU A 433 -7.57 -28.01 -4.71
N MET A 434 -7.01 -27.95 -5.91
CA MET A 434 -7.50 -27.11 -7.00
C MET A 434 -7.60 -27.88 -8.31
N GLN A 435 -8.47 -27.41 -9.21
CA GLN A 435 -8.65 -27.93 -10.55
C GLN A 435 -8.66 -26.80 -11.58
N PHE A 436 -8.10 -27.07 -12.76
CA PHE A 436 -7.96 -26.10 -13.84
C PHE A 436 -8.45 -26.71 -15.14
N GLU A 437 -9.27 -25.95 -15.86
CA GLU A 437 -9.86 -26.35 -17.14
C GLU A 437 -9.86 -25.16 -18.09
N ASN A 438 -9.69 -25.43 -19.39
CA ASN A 438 -9.89 -24.41 -20.40
C ASN A 438 -11.37 -24.03 -20.45
N VAL A 439 -11.67 -22.73 -20.39
CA VAL A 439 -13.02 -22.23 -20.70
C VAL A 439 -13.25 -22.46 -22.18
N LYS A 440 -14.35 -23.13 -22.53
CA LYS A 440 -14.73 -23.33 -23.93
C LYS A 440 -15.09 -21.97 -24.52
N ASN A 441 -14.38 -21.57 -25.56
CA ASN A 441 -14.78 -20.43 -26.40
C ASN A 441 -16.15 -20.66 -27.01
#